data_AF-A0AAN7GY03-F1
#
_entry.id   AF-A0AAN7GY03-F1
#
_cell.length_a   1.000
_cell.length_b   1.000
_cell.length_c   1.000
_cell.angle_alpha   90.00
_cell.angle_beta   90.00
_cell.angle_gamma   90.00
#
_symmetry.space_group_name_H-M   'P 1'
#
loop_
_entity.id
_entity.type
_entity.pdbx_description
1 polymer ?
#
loop_
_entity_poly.entity_id
_entity_poly.type
_entity_poly.pdbx_seq_one_letter_code
_entity_poly.pdbx_strand_id
1 'polypeptide(L)'
;MISLSTLRRSGRFTIRDDIKEKMEAFGELLNGDRLVRTPYVLEFLEDKGPEIVCGKTLTIEQVARFRSAVAMDYYFQMYYDDLPIWGFIGKVDKEGKDPRDY
;
A
#
# COMPACT_ATOMS: atom_id res chain seq x y z
N MET A 1 -11.72 -9.05 -1.43
CA MET A 1 -11.84 -7.55 -1.48
C MET A 1 -10.53 -6.90 -1.05
N ILE A 2 -10.04 -5.84 -1.74
CA ILE A 2 -8.78 -5.17 -1.38
C ILE A 2 -9.02 -4.02 -0.40
N SER A 3 -8.47 -4.13 0.81
CA SER A 3 -8.52 -3.10 1.85
C SER A 3 -7.12 -2.58 2.16
N LEU A 4 -6.90 -1.27 2.17
CA LEU A 4 -5.59 -0.70 2.50
C LEU A 4 -5.63 -0.11 3.91
N SER A 5 -4.69 -0.50 4.79
CA SER A 5 -4.44 0.21 6.03
C SER A 5 -3.37 1.28 5.76
N THR A 6 -3.74 2.54 5.90
CA THR A 6 -2.75 3.64 5.85
C THR A 6 -2.48 4.14 7.27
N LEU A 7 -1.27 3.88 7.77
CA LEU A 7 -0.78 4.48 9.00
C LEU A 7 -0.77 6.00 8.79
N ARG A 8 -1.71 6.71 9.41
CA ARG A 8 -1.95 8.15 9.19
C ARG A 8 -0.83 8.98 9.83
N ARG A 9 0.36 8.98 9.23
CA ARG A 9 1.38 10.03 9.39
C ARG A 9 1.56 10.76 8.06
N SER A 10 0.67 11.73 7.82
CA SER A 10 0.78 12.85 6.87
C SER A 10 1.50 12.55 5.54
N GLY A 11 0.78 11.94 4.59
CA GLY A 11 1.24 11.86 3.21
C GLY A 11 0.20 11.18 2.32
N ARG A 12 -0.72 11.94 1.73
CA ARG A 12 -1.58 11.42 0.65
C ARG A 12 -0.75 11.39 -0.63
N PHE A 13 -0.19 10.24 -0.95
CA PHE A 13 0.61 10.11 -2.16
C PHE A 13 -0.29 9.99 -3.38
N THR A 14 -1.25 9.07 -3.47
CA THR A 14 -2.15 8.98 -4.64
C THR A 14 -3.42 8.19 -4.34
N ILE A 15 -4.46 8.84 -3.84
CA ILE A 15 -5.78 8.21 -3.77
C ILE A 15 -6.76 9.07 -4.57
N ARG A 16 -7.48 8.45 -5.51
CA ARG A 16 -8.61 9.08 -6.22
C ARG A 16 -9.67 9.46 -5.17
N ASP A 17 -10.36 10.57 -5.35
CA ASP A 17 -11.23 11.17 -4.32
C ASP A 17 -12.43 10.28 -3.89
N ASP A 18 -12.69 9.17 -4.59
CA ASP A 18 -13.79 8.23 -4.32
C ASP A 18 -13.41 7.09 -3.37
N ILE A 19 -12.86 7.42 -2.20
CA ILE A 19 -12.53 6.43 -1.17
C ILE A 19 -13.80 6.06 -0.40
N LYS A 20 -14.23 4.80 -0.51
CA LYS A 20 -15.24 4.25 0.40
C LYS A 20 -14.55 3.65 1.61
N GLU A 21 -14.82 4.23 2.78
CA GLU A 21 -14.41 3.63 4.05
C GLU A 21 -15.02 2.22 4.16
N LYS A 22 -14.22 1.24 4.59
CA LYS A 22 -14.74 -0.09 4.90
C LYS A 22 -15.44 0.01 6.26
N MET A 23 -16.65 -0.53 6.37
CA MET A 23 -17.24 -0.74 7.69
C MET A 23 -16.46 -1.85 8.38
N GLU A 24 -15.75 -1.49 9.44
CA GLU A 24 -14.86 -2.38 10.17
C GLU A 24 -15.65 -3.25 11.16
N ALA A 25 -15.19 -4.49 11.35
CA ALA A 25 -15.69 -5.35 12.41
C ALA A 25 -15.08 -4.95 13.77
N PHE A 26 -15.69 -5.37 14.88
CA PHE A 26 -15.25 -5.00 16.23
C PHE A 26 -13.77 -5.34 16.51
N GLY A 27 -13.27 -6.46 15.95
CA GLY A 27 -11.85 -6.84 16.06
C GLY A 27 -10.89 -5.90 15.31
N GLU A 28 -11.27 -5.44 14.11
CA GLU A 28 -10.48 -4.49 13.31
C GLU A 28 -10.43 -3.12 14.00
N LEU A 29 -11.55 -2.69 14.59
CA LEU A 29 -11.65 -1.44 15.33
C LEU A 29 -10.75 -1.41 16.57
N LEU A 30 -10.65 -2.53 17.30
CA LEU A 30 -9.79 -2.63 18.50
C LEU A 30 -8.30 -2.66 18.17
N ASN A 31 -7.91 -3.18 17.00
CA ASN A 31 -6.53 -3.09 16.52
C ASN A 31 -6.13 -1.65 16.14
N GLY A 32 -7.12 -0.77 15.96
CA GLY A 32 -6.88 0.61 15.52
C GLY A 32 -6.54 0.71 14.03
N ASP A 33 -6.91 -0.32 13.24
CA ASP A 33 -6.80 -0.26 11.80
C ASP A 33 -7.77 0.79 11.25
N ARG A 34 -7.40 1.42 10.13
CA ARG A 34 -8.31 2.27 9.36
C ARG A 34 -8.25 1.82 7.91
N LEU A 35 -9.19 0.96 7.54
CA LEU A 35 -9.25 0.29 6.26
C LEU A 35 -10.08 1.08 5.25
N VAL A 36 -9.51 1.24 4.05
CA VAL A 36 -10.21 1.83 2.91
C VAL A 36 -10.40 0.80 1.81
N ARG A 37 -11.59 0.75 1.20
CA ARG A 37 -11.83 -0.10 0.03
C ARG A 37 -11.18 0.55 -1.18
N THR A 38 -10.27 -0.18 -1.81
CA THR A 38 -9.69 0.28 -3.08
C THR A 38 -10.63 -0.07 -4.25
N PRO A 39 -10.66 0.75 -5.32
CA PRO A 39 -11.46 0.44 -6.51
C PRO A 39 -10.81 -0.63 -7.41
N TYR A 40 -9.67 -1.20 -7.00
CA TYR A 40 -8.92 -2.15 -7.80
C TYR A 40 -9.51 -3.56 -7.66
N VAL A 41 -9.72 -4.21 -8.80
CA VAL A 41 -10.26 -5.57 -8.87
C VAL A 41 -9.14 -6.50 -9.31
N LEU A 42 -8.74 -7.40 -8.41
CA LEU A 42 -7.82 -8.50 -8.68
C LEU A 42 -8.65 -9.79 -8.72
N GLU A 43 -8.75 -10.38 -9.91
CA GLU A 43 -9.46 -11.64 -10.14
C GLU A 43 -8.51 -12.82 -9.90
N PHE A 44 -9.03 -13.88 -9.30
CA PHE A 44 -8.23 -15.07 -9.03
C PHE A 44 -8.01 -15.86 -10.33
N LEU A 45 -6.77 -16.35 -10.54
CA LEU A 45 -6.34 -17.04 -11.76
C LEU A 45 -6.36 -16.20 -13.05
N GLU A 46 -6.40 -14.86 -12.92
CA GLU A 46 -6.25 -13.96 -14.06
C GLU A 46 -4.89 -13.25 -13.97
N ASP A 47 -4.03 -13.47 -14.96
CA ASP A 47 -2.75 -12.76 -15.06
C ASP A 47 -3.01 -11.31 -15.51
N LYS A 48 -2.81 -10.36 -14.58
CA LYS A 48 -2.79 -8.94 -14.89
C LYS A 48 -1.36 -8.43 -14.97
N GLY A 49 -1.00 -7.87 -16.13
CA GLY A 49 0.29 -7.21 -16.31
C GLY A 49 0.43 -5.94 -15.47
N PRO A 50 1.66 -5.39 -15.34
CA PRO A 50 1.89 -4.16 -14.60
C PRO A 50 1.16 -2.99 -15.25
N GLU A 51 0.23 -2.38 -14.51
CA GLU A 51 -0.54 -1.22 -14.94
C GLU A 51 -0.19 0.02 -14.11
N ILE A 52 -0.09 1.18 -14.77
CA ILE A 52 0.10 2.45 -14.07
C ILE A 52 -1.23 2.86 -13.43
N VAL A 53 -1.35 2.58 -12.14
CA VAL A 53 -2.55 2.86 -11.34
C VAL A 53 -2.80 4.36 -11.15
N CYS A 54 -1.71 5.14 -10.99
CA CYS A 54 -1.74 6.58 -10.81
C CYS A 54 -0.37 7.22 -11.14
N GLY A 55 -0.39 8.27 -11.95
CA GLY A 55 0.78 9.12 -12.18
C GLY A 55 0.68 10.37 -11.32
N LYS A 56 1.72 10.67 -10.53
CA LYS A 56 1.81 11.94 -9.79
C LYS A 56 3.20 12.52 -9.89
N THR A 57 3.26 13.80 -10.25
CA THR A 57 4.48 14.59 -10.17
C THR A 57 4.66 15.09 -8.74
N LEU A 58 5.76 14.70 -8.09
CA LEU A 58 6.09 15.11 -6.74
C LEU A 58 6.83 16.45 -6.75
N THR A 59 6.51 17.34 -5.81
CA THR A 59 7.31 18.54 -5.55
C THR A 59 8.61 18.19 -4.82
N ILE A 60 9.59 19.10 -4.83
CA ILE A 60 10.89 18.89 -4.16
C ILE A 60 10.72 18.52 -2.68
N GLU A 61 9.80 19.18 -1.97
CA GLU A 61 9.48 18.89 -0.57
C GLU A 61 8.87 17.50 -0.38
N GLN A 62 7.98 17.08 -1.29
CA GLN A 62 7.35 15.76 -1.24
C GLN A 62 8.37 14.65 -1.53
N VAL A 63 9.32 14.90 -2.43
CA VAL A 63 10.43 13.98 -2.70
C VAL A 63 11.31 13.83 -1.46
N ALA A 64 11.63 14.91 -0.76
CA ALA A 64 12.39 14.85 0.49
C ALA A 64 11.66 14.00 1.54
N ARG A 65 10.34 14.23 1.74
CA ARG A 65 9.52 13.41 2.64
C ARG A 65 9.49 11.94 2.23
N PHE A 66 9.35 11.66 0.95
CA PHE A 66 9.34 10.29 0.43
C PHE A 66 10.67 9.59 0.70
N ARG A 67 11.80 10.25 0.47
CA ARG A 67 13.14 9.71 0.78
C ARG A 67 13.31 9.42 2.27
N SER A 68 12.85 10.31 3.15
CA SER A 68 12.86 10.06 4.59
C SER A 68 12.01 8.85 4.98
N ALA A 69 10.84 8.68 4.36
CA ALA A 69 9.97 7.53 4.63
C ALA A 69 10.62 6.21 4.21
N VAL A 70 11.30 6.18 3.07
CA VAL A 70 12.08 5.01 2.62
C VAL A 70 13.23 4.71 3.59
N ALA A 71 13.96 5.73 4.06
CA ALA A 71 15.05 5.56 5.00
C ALA A 71 14.61 5.12 6.41
N MET A 72 13.33 5.32 6.75
CA MET A 72 12.73 4.91 8.03
C MET A 72 11.98 3.59 7.92
N ASP A 73 12.19 2.81 6.86
CA ASP A 73 11.56 1.51 6.62
C ASP A 73 10.03 1.53 6.74
N TYR A 74 9.40 2.59 6.24
CA TYR A 74 7.95 2.65 6.17
C TYR A 74 7.45 1.50 5.28
N TYR A 75 6.41 0.81 5.74
CA TYR A 75 5.74 -0.25 5.01
C TYR A 75 4.27 0.09 4.78
N PHE A 76 3.70 -0.54 3.75
CA PHE A 76 2.26 -0.55 3.53
C PHE A 76 1.71 -1.92 3.92
N GLN A 77 0.44 -1.94 4.33
CA GLN A 77 -0.30 -3.15 4.59
C GLN A 77 -1.63 -3.09 3.86
N MET A 78 -1.94 -4.19 3.19
CA MET A 78 -3.11 -4.35 2.34
C MET A 78 -3.72 -5.72 2.61
N TYR A 79 -5.02 -5.81 2.72
CA TYR A 79 -5.74 -7.07 2.85
C TYR A 79 -6.36 -7.42 1.51
N TYR A 80 -6.09 -8.61 1.00
CA TYR A 80 -6.81 -9.20 -0.13
C TYR A 80 -7.61 -10.38 0.39
N ASP A 81 -8.93 -10.23 0.46
CA ASP A 81 -9.81 -11.29 0.96
C ASP A 81 -9.40 -11.80 2.35
N ASP A 82 -9.22 -10.83 3.27
CA ASP A 82 -8.78 -11.02 4.66
C ASP A 82 -7.36 -11.57 4.85
N LEU A 83 -6.64 -11.88 3.76
CA LEU A 83 -5.22 -12.23 3.81
C LEU A 83 -4.37 -10.95 3.85
N PRO A 84 -3.54 -10.74 4.89
CA PRO A 84 -2.67 -9.57 4.99
C PRO A 84 -1.46 -9.71 4.06
N ILE A 85 -1.23 -8.68 3.28
CA ILE A 85 -0.09 -8.48 2.39
C ILE A 85 0.63 -7.23 2.88
N TRP A 86 1.96 -7.28 2.97
CA TRP A 86 2.78 -6.17 3.43
C TRP A 86 4.02 -6.00 2.57
N GLY A 87 4.53 -4.78 2.48
CA GLY A 87 5.72 -4.47 1.70
C GLY A 87 6.37 -3.16 2.11
N PHE A 88 7.69 -3.08 1.96
CA PHE A 88 8.44 -1.86 2.23
C PHE A 88 8.30 -0.86 1.09
N ILE A 89 8.12 0.41 1.43
CA ILE A 89 8.08 1.49 0.45
C ILE A 89 9.49 1.69 -0.10
N GLY A 90 9.64 1.70 -1.42
CA GLY A 90 10.91 1.99 -2.07
C GLY A 90 11.93 0.85 -2.09
N LYS A 91 11.57 -0.36 -1.64
CA LYS A 91 12.36 -1.54 -1.97
C LYS A 91 12.23 -1.84 -3.46
N VAL A 92 13.36 -1.83 -4.14
CA VAL A 92 13.48 -2.32 -5.52
C VAL A 92 14.09 -3.70 -5.40
N ASP A 93 13.33 -4.72 -5.80
CA ASP A 93 13.91 -6.05 -6.01
C ASP A 93 14.91 -5.94 -7.16
N LYS A 94 16.20 -6.00 -6.82
CA LYS A 94 17.24 -6.20 -7.81
C LYS A 94 17.07 -7.63 -8.29
N GLU A 95 16.42 -7.81 -9.44
CA GLU A 95 16.40 -9.10 -10.12
C GLU A 95 17.84 -9.64 -10.20
N GLY A 96 18.11 -10.71 -9.45
CA GLY A 96 19.38 -11.42 -9.52
C GLY A 96 19.97 -11.97 -8.22
N LYS A 97 19.44 -11.69 -7.03
CA LYS A 97 19.84 -12.46 -5.82
C LYS A 97 18.66 -12.76 -4.89
N ASP A 98 18.48 -14.06 -4.71
CA ASP A 98 17.58 -14.72 -3.77
C ASP A 98 17.62 -14.06 -2.39
N PRO A 99 16.48 -13.82 -1.71
CA PRO A 99 16.45 -13.20 -0.40
C PRO A 99 17.31 -13.88 0.67
N ARG A 100 17.62 -15.19 0.56
CA ARG A 100 18.30 -15.98 1.60
C ARG A 100 19.04 -17.20 1.03
N ASP A 101 20.15 -16.95 0.35
CA ASP A 101 21.35 -17.74 0.67
C ASP A 101 21.61 -17.56 2.19
N TYR A 102 21.05 -18.49 2.98
CA TYR A 102 20.98 -18.66 4.45
C TYR A 102 19.99 -17.81 5.26
#